data_AF-A0A2E7E7T0-F1
#
_entry.id   AF-A0A2E7E7T0-F1
#
_cell.length_a   1.000
_cell.length_b   1.000
_cell.length_c   1.000
_cell.angle_alpha   90.00
_cell.angle_beta   90.00
_cell.angle_gamma   90.00
#
_symmetry.space_group_name_H-M   'P 1'
#
loop_
_entity.id
_entity.type
_entity.pdbx_description
1 polymer ?
#
loop_
_entity_poly.entity_id
_entity_poly.type
_entity_poly.pdbx_seq_one_letter_code
_entity_poly.pdbx_strand_id
1 'polypeptide(L)'
;MPKFAVILEGRNFPIVTDQGVQLLGFYATRKVKAENEQEAALTAMEMVRSDPELLSVVDRDKTTQPKLFVKSTETIGWFEDMKASGYTFFPMNS
;
A
#
# COMPACT_ATOMS: atom_id res chain seq x y z
N MET A 1 -17.98 -7.53 -12.66
CA MET A 1 -16.66 -7.82 -12.08
C MET A 1 -16.80 -7.94 -10.57
N PRO A 2 -16.33 -9.06 -9.99
CA PRO A 2 -16.16 -9.21 -8.55
C PRO A 2 -15.42 -8.03 -7.93
N LYS A 3 -15.58 -7.89 -6.62
CA LYS A 3 -14.94 -6.85 -5.81
C LYS A 3 -14.00 -7.53 -4.85
N PHE A 4 -12.81 -6.97 -4.72
CA PHE A 4 -11.77 -7.52 -3.86
C PHE A 4 -11.28 -6.47 -2.89
N ALA A 5 -11.01 -6.88 -1.65
CA ALA A 5 -10.17 -6.15 -0.72
C ALA A 5 -8.79 -6.81 -0.71
N VAL A 6 -7.75 -6.01 -1.01
CA VAL A 6 -6.37 -6.46 -1.04
C VAL A 6 -5.61 -5.78 0.08
N ILE A 7 -5.03 -6.56 0.99
CA ILE A 7 -4.14 -6.05 2.04
C ILE A 7 -2.71 -6.11 1.52
N LEU A 8 -2.02 -4.98 1.56
CA LEU A 8 -0.66 -4.79 1.11
C LEU A 8 0.25 -4.42 2.30
N GLU A 9 1.47 -4.94 2.30
CA GLU A 9 2.53 -4.54 3.22
C GLU A 9 3.68 -3.91 2.43
N GLY A 10 3.94 -2.64 2.69
CA GLY A 10 5.15 -1.96 2.27
C GLY A 10 6.26 -2.14 3.31
N ARG A 11 7.49 -2.40 2.88
CA ARG A 11 8.68 -2.51 3.72
C ARG A 11 9.82 -1.66 3.17
N ASN A 12 10.67 -1.16 4.06
CA ASN A 12 11.87 -0.38 3.74
C ASN A 12 11.58 0.89 2.91
N PHE A 13 10.49 1.59 3.23
CA PHE A 13 10.18 2.87 2.63
C PHE A 13 10.89 4.00 3.39
N PRO A 14 11.72 4.82 2.74
CA PRO A 14 12.31 6.01 3.35
C PRO A 14 11.24 7.11 3.38
N ILE A 15 10.64 7.36 4.53
CA ILE A 15 9.55 8.32 4.71
C ILE A 15 10.10 9.59 5.37
N VAL A 16 9.80 10.75 4.78
CA VAL A 16 10.07 12.07 5.33
C VAL A 16 9.06 12.35 6.45
N THR A 17 9.56 12.59 7.65
CA THR A 17 8.79 12.96 8.84
C THR A 17 9.33 14.26 9.43
N ASP A 18 8.63 14.83 10.41
CA ASP A 18 9.12 16.01 11.15
C ASP A 18 10.45 15.76 11.88
N GLN A 19 10.81 14.49 12.10
CA GLN A 19 12.08 14.07 12.71
C GLN A 19 13.18 13.76 11.68
N GLY A 20 12.92 14.02 10.40
CA GLY A 20 13.79 13.65 9.28
C GLY A 20 13.35 12.36 8.58
N VAL A 21 14.26 11.77 7.80
CA VAL A 21 13.97 10.59 6.99
C VAL A 21 14.08 9.33 7.85
N GLN A 22 12.98 8.59 7.98
CA GLN A 22 12.89 7.34 8.73
C GLN A 22 12.62 6.16 7.80
N LEU A 23 13.18 4.99 8.12
CA LEU A 23 12.86 3.76 7.41
C LEU A 23 11.60 3.15 8.03
N LEU A 24 10.49 3.21 7.31
CA LEU A 24 9.19 2.73 7.77
C LEU A 24 8.67 1.59 6.89
N GLY A 25 7.81 0.77 7.48
CA GLY A 25 6.90 -0.10 6.77
C GLY A 25 5.49 0.47 6.86
N PHE A 26 4.57 -0.08 6.09
CA PHE A 26 3.15 0.24 6.20
C PHE A 26 2.26 -0.93 5.85
N TYR A 27 1.03 -0.90 6.37
CA TYR A 27 -0.09 -1.65 5.81
C TYR A 27 -1.03 -0.70 5.07
N ALA A 28 -1.56 -1.17 3.95
CA ALA A 28 -2.59 -0.48 3.17
C ALA A 28 -3.64 -1.49 2.73
N THR A 29 -4.90 -1.09 2.73
CA THR A 29 -5.97 -1.85 2.09
C THR A 29 -6.32 -1.17 0.77
N ARG A 30 -6.50 -1.92 -0.32
CA ARG A 30 -7.02 -1.38 -1.58
C ARG A 30 -8.21 -2.20 -2.01
N LYS A 31 -9.33 -1.52 -2.24
CA LYS A 31 -10.55 -2.14 -2.76
C LYS A 31 -10.59 -1.94 -4.26
N VAL A 32 -10.68 -3.03 -5.02
CA VAL A 32 -10.63 -3.01 -6.49
C VAL A 32 -11.75 -3.84 -7.10
N LYS A 33 -12.15 -3.51 -8.32
CA LYS A 33 -12.96 -4.39 -9.16
C LYS A 33 -12.01 -5.08 -10.13
N ALA A 34 -12.10 -6.40 -10.23
CA ALA A 34 -11.26 -7.22 -11.10
C ALA A 34 -12.03 -8.49 -11.50
N GLU A 35 -11.54 -9.22 -12.49
CA GLU A 35 -12.09 -10.51 -12.93
C GLU A 35 -11.72 -11.64 -11.98
N ASN A 36 -10.54 -11.59 -11.37
CA ASN A 36 -10.00 -12.61 -10.47
C ASN A 36 -9.04 -12.01 -9.42
N GLU A 37 -8.60 -12.83 -8.47
CA GLU A 37 -7.71 -12.43 -7.37
C GLU A 37 -6.33 -11.95 -7.85
N GLN A 38 -5.81 -12.53 -8.93
CA GLN A 38 -4.50 -12.17 -9.46
C GLN A 38 -4.51 -10.76 -10.06
N GLU A 39 -5.54 -10.45 -10.87
CA GLU A 39 -5.75 -9.11 -11.40
C GLU A 39 -5.98 -8.12 -10.25
N ALA A 40 -6.80 -8.47 -9.26
CA ALA A 40 -7.04 -7.61 -8.09
C ALA A 40 -5.75 -7.24 -7.36
N ALA A 41 -4.88 -8.22 -7.12
CA ALA A 41 -3.59 -8.01 -6.48
C ALA A 41 -2.70 -7.06 -7.30
N LEU A 42 -2.60 -7.27 -8.62
CA LEU A 42 -1.81 -6.41 -9.51
C LEU A 42 -2.34 -4.98 -9.52
N THR A 43 -3.65 -4.80 -9.66
CA THR A 43 -4.29 -3.47 -9.64
C THR A 43 -4.04 -2.77 -8.31
N ALA A 44 -4.20 -3.47 -7.18
CA ALA A 44 -3.97 -2.92 -5.86
C ALA A 44 -2.50 -2.48 -5.65
N MET A 45 -1.55 -3.30 -6.11
CA MET A 45 -0.13 -2.94 -6.04
C MET A 45 0.18 -1.70 -6.89
N GLU A 46 -0.40 -1.60 -8.08
CA GLU A 46 -0.21 -0.43 -8.95
C GLU A 46 -0.79 0.83 -8.32
N MET A 47 -1.98 0.75 -7.73
CA MET A 47 -2.58 1.86 -7.00
C MET A 47 -1.66 2.42 -5.91
N VAL A 48 -0.96 1.56 -5.15
CA VAL A 48 -0.01 2.01 -4.12
C VAL A 48 1.26 2.61 -4.74
N ARG A 49 1.77 2.05 -5.84
CA ARG A 49 2.97 2.57 -6.51
C ARG A 49 2.76 3.95 -7.12
N SER A 50 1.56 4.21 -7.63
CA SER A 50 1.18 5.48 -8.23
C SER A 50 0.51 6.44 -7.25
N ASP A 51 0.40 6.09 -5.96
CA ASP A 51 -0.36 6.87 -4.97
C ASP A 51 0.35 8.21 -4.68
N PRO A 52 -0.24 9.37 -5.04
CA PRO A 52 0.38 10.66 -4.81
C PRO A 52 0.60 10.95 -3.31
N GLU A 53 -0.25 10.45 -2.42
CA GLU A 53 -0.12 10.68 -0.98
C GLU A 53 1.16 10.00 -0.46
N LEU A 54 1.38 8.73 -0.83
CA LEU A 54 2.61 8.02 -0.49
C LEU A 54 3.83 8.65 -1.18
N LEU A 55 3.74 8.93 -2.48
CA LEU A 55 4.85 9.49 -3.25
C LEU A 55 5.28 10.88 -2.78
N SER A 56 4.39 11.64 -2.12
CA SER A 56 4.69 12.96 -1.57
C SER A 56 5.55 12.90 -0.30
N VAL A 57 5.52 11.77 0.42
CA VAL A 57 6.26 11.58 1.68
C VAL A 57 7.46 10.65 1.54
N VAL A 58 7.63 9.97 0.40
CA VAL A 58 8.79 9.10 0.15
C VAL A 58 9.99 9.92 -0.31
N ASP A 59 11.12 9.76 0.39
CA ASP A 59 12.42 10.29 -0.03
C ASP A 59 12.99 9.43 -1.17
N ARG A 60 13.04 10.00 -2.38
CA ARG A 60 13.49 9.32 -3.60
C ARG A 60 15.01 9.29 -3.77
N ASP A 61 15.74 10.08 -3.00
CA ASP A 61 17.20 10.20 -3.12
C ASP A 61 17.93 9.10 -2.33
N LYS A 62 17.21 8.37 -1.46
CA LYS A 62 17.73 7.23 -0.69
C LYS A 62 17.83 5.96 -1.54
N THR A 63 18.98 5.29 -1.46
CA THR A 63 19.29 3.99 -2.10
C THR A 63 18.62 2.77 -1.44
N THR A 64 17.59 2.99 -0.62
CA THR A 64 16.82 1.90 -0.03
C THR A 64 16.11 1.10 -1.11
N GLN A 65 15.80 -0.17 -0.83
CA GLN A 65 14.98 -1.01 -1.70
C GLN A 65 13.59 -1.18 -1.08
N PRO A 66 12.64 -0.26 -1.33
CA PRO A 66 11.24 -0.45 -0.96
C PRO A 66 10.70 -1.73 -1.58
N LYS A 67 9.98 -2.52 -0.77
CA LYS A 67 9.34 -3.76 -1.22
C LYS A 67 7.86 -3.70 -0.87
N LEU A 68 7.03 -4.16 -1.80
CA LEU A 68 5.59 -4.23 -1.62
C LEU A 68 5.14 -5.69 -1.73
N PHE A 69 4.40 -6.17 -0.74
CA PHE A 69 3.91 -7.54 -0.66
C PHE A 69 2.40 -7.57 -0.57
N VAL A 70 1.78 -8.51 -1.26
CA VAL A 70 0.35 -8.83 -1.06
C VAL A 70 0.25 -9.77 0.13
N LYS A 71 -0.58 -9.44 1.11
CA LYS A 71 -0.82 -10.23 2.32
C LYS A 71 -2.07 -11.09 2.21
N SER A 72 -3.15 -10.51 1.72
CA SER A 72 -4.39 -11.22 1.47
C SER A 72 -5.17 -10.53 0.36
N THR A 73 -5.98 -11.34 -0.32
CA THR A 73 -6.96 -10.91 -1.30
C THR A 73 -8.26 -11.60 -0.92
N GLU A 74 -9.31 -10.83 -0.66
CA GLU A 74 -10.60 -11.36 -0.25
C GLU A 74 -11.71 -10.81 -1.14
N THR A 75 -12.62 -11.68 -1.59
CA THR A 75 -13.81 -11.24 -2.32
C THR A 75 -14.81 -10.62 -1.34
N ILE A 76 -15.29 -9.41 -1.63
CA ILE A 76 -16.20 -8.66 -0.75
C ILE A 76 -17.57 -8.47 -1.39
N GLY A 77 -18.63 -8.64 -0.60
CA GLY A 77 -20.03 -8.55 -1.05
C GLY A 77 -20.54 -7.10 -1.23
N TRP A 78 -20.05 -6.15 -0.44
CA TRP A 78 -20.51 -4.76 -0.46
C TRP A 78 -19.36 -3.74 -0.33
N PHE A 79 -19.50 -2.60 -0.98
CA PHE A 79 -18.70 -1.40 -0.69
C PHE A 79 -19.50 -0.61 0.34
N GLU A 80 -19.19 -0.72 1.62
CA GLU A 80 -19.42 0.44 2.48
C GLU A 80 -18.37 1.48 2.12
N ASP A 81 -18.80 2.74 2.01
CA ASP A 81 -18.04 3.95 1.69
C ASP A 81 -16.96 4.29 2.73
N MET A 82 -16.25 3.28 3.24
CA MET A 82 -14.99 3.50 3.91
C MET A 82 -13.97 3.83 2.83
N LYS A 83 -13.53 5.11 2.81
CA LYS A 83 -12.31 5.58 2.17
C LYS A 83 -11.13 4.76 2.71
N ALA A 84 -10.96 3.54 2.19
CA ALA A 84 -9.91 2.62 2.60
C ALA A 84 -8.55 3.03 1.98
N SER A 85 -8.31 4.32 1.72
CA SER A 85 -7.09 4.81 1.07
C SER A 85 -5.93 5.01 2.05
N GLY A 86 -6.18 4.94 3.36
CA GLY A 86 -5.17 5.21 4.38
C GLY A 86 -4.00 4.22 4.43
N TYR A 87 -2.93 4.68 5.04
CA TYR A 87 -1.72 3.93 5.36
C TYR A 87 -1.56 3.84 6.88
N THR A 88 -1.23 2.67 7.39
CA THR A 88 -0.81 2.49 8.79
C THR A 88 0.68 2.21 8.81
N PHE A 89 1.47 3.22 9.17
CA PHE A 89 2.93 3.14 9.22
C PHE A 89 3.43 2.52 10.51
N PHE A 90 4.57 1.83 10.43
CA PHE A 90 5.28 1.26 11.57
C PHE A 90 6.80 1.38 11.38
N PRO A 91 7.58 1.50 12.48
CA PRO A 91 9.03 1.58 12.39
C PRO A 91 9.62 0.26 11.89
N MET A 92 10.59 0.33 10.98
CA MET A 92 11.41 -0.82 10.61
C MET A 92 12.69 -0.74 11.43
N ASN A 93 12.94 -1.76 12.26
CA ASN A 93 14.23 -1.89 12.94
C ASN A 93 15.31 -2.11 11.88
N SER A 94 16.32 -1.24 11.87
CA SER A 94 17.54 -1.40 11.05
C SER A 94 18.44 -2.47 11.64
#